data_AF-A0A0B2B4A5-F1
#
_entry.id   AF-A0A0B2B4A5-F1
#
_cell.length_a   1.000
_cell.length_b   1.000
_cell.length_c   1.000
_cell.angle_alpha   90.00
_cell.angle_beta   90.00
_cell.angle_gamma   90.00
#
_symmetry.space_group_name_H-M   'P 1'
#
loop_
_entity.id
_entity.type
_entity.pdbx_description
1 polymer ?
#
loop_
_entity_poly.entity_id
_entity_poly.type
_entity_poly.pdbx_seq_one_letter_code
_entity_poly.pdbx_strand_id
1 'polypeptide(L)'
;MTVYSGTQEFEGATFVRASFKGATMRFSDVSGVTMRGVDLDGLDIDSHDLAFGSLVVNGVDVVPMVEAELNRRFPGRELQSAQTPEGLREGWVAAQSAWRETVTGTPPELRDAHVEDEWSLAQTLRHLVLATDAWLRGAILRLPQPFHEIGQIFTGAEQMGFDTSIFRTDPASYDEILTVRADRQQQVTDFLESATPELLAQERDDPWGNDWHPSVGDCVRVILEEEWAHLRYVRRDLARLR
;
A
#
# COMPACT_ATOMS: atom_id res chain seq x y z
N MET A 1 0.87 24.83 -15.78
CA MET A 1 1.45 24.31 -14.52
C MET A 1 2.85 23.81 -14.84
N THR A 2 3.85 24.15 -14.02
CA THR A 2 5.21 23.63 -14.19
C THR A 2 5.31 22.32 -13.42
N VAL A 3 5.81 21.25 -14.06
CA VAL A 3 6.02 19.95 -13.43
C VAL A 3 7.51 19.67 -13.41
N TYR A 4 8.03 19.37 -12.22
CA TYR A 4 9.39 18.87 -12.03
C TYR A 4 9.31 17.37 -11.76
N SER A 5 10.12 16.57 -12.47
CA SER A 5 10.05 15.10 -12.40
C SER A 5 11.46 14.52 -12.42
N GLY A 6 11.73 13.56 -11.52
CA GLY A 6 13.02 12.86 -11.46
C GLY A 6 14.23 13.76 -11.22
N THR A 7 14.03 14.94 -10.61
CA THR A 7 15.08 15.93 -10.37
C THR A 7 15.52 15.91 -8.90
N GLN A 8 16.81 16.15 -8.68
CA GLN A 8 17.42 16.34 -7.36
C GLN A 8 17.84 17.81 -7.13
N GLU A 9 17.47 18.73 -8.04
CA GLU A 9 17.95 20.11 -8.02
C GLU A 9 17.53 20.92 -6.77
N PHE A 10 16.54 20.42 -6.02
CA PHE A 10 16.05 21.04 -4.78
C PHE A 10 16.67 20.44 -3.52
N GLU A 11 17.52 19.41 -3.62
CA GLU A 11 18.23 18.86 -2.47
C GLU A 11 19.09 19.92 -1.79
N GLY A 12 18.88 20.11 -0.49
CA GLY A 12 19.57 21.15 0.29
C GLY A 12 19.15 22.60 -0.03
N ALA A 13 18.16 22.83 -0.89
CA ALA A 13 17.69 24.17 -1.22
C ALA A 13 17.02 24.86 -0.02
N THR A 14 17.19 26.19 0.08
CA THR A 14 16.47 27.03 1.04
C THR A 14 15.55 27.99 0.30
N PHE A 15 14.25 27.90 0.59
CA PHE A 15 13.24 28.78 0.01
C PHE A 15 12.83 29.85 1.03
N VAL A 16 13.25 31.10 0.81
CA VAL A 16 12.94 32.23 1.70
C VAL A 16 11.82 33.08 1.11
N ARG A 17 10.72 33.25 1.87
CA ARG A 17 9.55 34.04 1.44
C ARG A 17 8.98 33.59 0.08
N ALA A 18 9.07 32.29 -0.20
CA ALA A 18 8.47 31.67 -1.38
C ALA A 18 7.09 31.10 -1.03
N SER A 19 6.17 31.11 -1.99
CA SER A 19 4.86 30.47 -1.84
C SER A 19 4.87 29.09 -2.48
N PHE A 20 4.46 28.08 -1.70
CA PHE A 20 4.14 26.73 -2.16
C PHE A 20 2.63 26.46 -2.17
N LYS A 21 1.81 27.51 -2.08
CA LYS A 21 0.35 27.36 -2.07
C LYS A 21 -0.13 26.61 -3.31
N GLY A 22 -0.81 25.48 -3.10
CA GLY A 22 -1.31 24.62 -4.17
C GLY A 22 -0.27 23.74 -4.85
N ALA A 23 0.96 23.67 -4.33
CA ALA A 23 1.96 22.70 -4.79
C ALA A 23 1.61 21.30 -4.28
N THR A 24 1.78 20.30 -5.15
CA THR A 24 1.63 18.88 -4.81
C THR A 24 2.99 18.22 -4.96
N MET A 25 3.40 17.46 -3.96
CA MET A 25 4.59 16.60 -4.01
C MET A 25 4.10 15.15 -4.04
N ARG A 26 4.34 14.44 -5.14
CA ARG A 26 3.96 13.03 -5.33
C ARG A 26 5.21 12.22 -5.62
N PHE A 27 5.32 11.02 -5.03
CA PHE A 27 6.45 10.11 -5.23
C PHE A 27 7.82 10.82 -5.07
N SER A 28 7.92 11.72 -4.08
CA SER A 28 9.07 12.59 -3.87
C SER A 28 9.65 12.34 -2.48
N ASP A 29 10.98 12.32 -2.37
CA ASP A 29 11.64 12.29 -1.08
C ASP A 29 11.56 13.67 -0.41
N VAL A 30 10.93 13.71 0.76
CA VAL A 30 10.83 14.91 1.61
C VAL A 30 11.55 14.73 2.94
N SER A 31 12.40 13.70 3.04
CA SER A 31 13.24 13.44 4.20
C SER A 31 14.12 14.65 4.51
N GLY A 32 14.12 15.07 5.77
CA GLY A 32 14.91 16.22 6.22
C GLY A 32 14.33 17.61 5.85
N VAL A 33 13.20 17.70 5.15
CA VAL A 33 12.53 18.98 4.89
C VAL A 33 12.13 19.63 6.22
N THR A 34 12.56 20.88 6.42
CA THR A 34 12.24 21.66 7.60
C THR A 34 11.42 22.89 7.23
N MET A 35 10.22 23.00 7.81
CA MET A 35 9.31 24.14 7.61
C MET A 35 9.27 25.01 8.88
N ARG A 36 9.96 26.17 8.87
CA ARG A 36 10.00 27.11 10.01
C ARG A 36 9.37 28.45 9.66
N GLY A 37 8.45 28.91 10.52
CA GLY A 37 7.76 30.18 10.32
C GLY A 37 6.91 30.21 9.05
N VAL A 38 6.36 29.06 8.65
CA VAL A 38 5.47 28.92 7.49
C VAL A 38 4.01 29.09 7.91
N ASP A 39 3.17 29.55 7.00
CA ASP A 39 1.71 29.50 7.18
C ASP A 39 1.20 28.10 6.79
N LEU A 40 0.60 27.41 7.76
CA LEU A 40 -0.03 26.10 7.56
C LEU A 40 -1.54 26.26 7.60
N ASP A 41 -2.17 26.17 6.43
CA ASP A 41 -3.61 26.07 6.27
C ASP A 41 -3.91 24.98 5.24
N GLY A 42 -4.23 23.78 5.72
CA GLY A 42 -4.52 22.62 4.87
C GLY A 42 -3.30 21.86 4.34
N LEU A 43 -2.16 21.85 5.05
CA LEU A 43 -1.05 20.95 4.73
C LEU A 43 -1.50 19.49 4.95
N ASP A 44 -1.57 18.72 3.87
CA ASP A 44 -1.93 17.31 3.86
C ASP A 44 -0.68 16.46 3.63
N ILE A 45 -0.41 15.51 4.53
CA ILE A 45 0.68 14.54 4.40
C ILE A 45 0.03 13.16 4.43
N ASP A 46 0.04 12.52 3.27
CA ASP A 46 -0.40 11.14 3.11
C ASP A 46 0.79 10.29 2.68
N SER A 47 1.37 9.58 3.64
CA SER A 47 2.53 8.71 3.41
C SER A 47 2.31 7.36 4.05
N HIS A 48 2.62 6.32 3.28
CA HIS A 48 2.68 4.95 3.77
C HIS A 48 3.81 4.77 4.80
N ASP A 49 4.94 5.43 4.55
CA ASP A 49 6.18 5.25 5.30
C ASP A 49 6.23 6.05 6.61
N LEU A 50 5.16 6.79 6.93
CA LEU A 50 5.08 7.64 8.11
C LEU A 50 5.42 6.86 9.40
N ALA A 51 4.99 5.60 9.48
CA ALA A 51 5.23 4.72 10.64
C ALA A 51 6.72 4.39 10.87
N PHE A 52 7.56 4.52 9.84
CA PHE A 52 9.00 4.24 9.90
C PHE A 52 9.85 5.50 10.13
N GLY A 53 9.21 6.67 10.15
CA GLY A 53 9.87 7.97 10.27
C GLY A 53 9.47 8.75 11.52
N SER A 54 9.68 10.06 11.45
CA SER A 54 9.19 11.02 12.44
C SER A 54 8.55 12.19 11.73
N LEU A 55 7.49 12.74 12.31
CA LEU A 55 6.82 13.95 11.81
C LEU A 55 6.64 14.89 12.99
N VAL A 56 7.46 15.95 13.01
CA VAL A 56 7.51 16.86 14.17
C VAL A 56 6.68 18.10 13.88
N VAL A 57 5.56 18.26 14.57
CA VAL A 57 4.69 19.44 14.52
C VAL A 57 4.90 20.26 15.80
N ASN A 58 5.42 21.48 15.65
CA ASN A 58 5.72 22.38 16.78
C ASN A 58 6.56 21.72 17.91
N GLY A 59 7.52 20.88 17.55
CA GLY A 59 8.40 20.18 18.49
C GLY A 59 7.84 18.88 19.07
N VAL A 60 6.66 18.44 18.63
CA VAL A 60 6.04 17.18 19.04
C VAL A 60 6.08 16.20 17.87
N ASP A 61 6.65 15.02 18.09
CA ASP A 61 6.51 13.91 17.13
C ASP A 61 5.08 13.36 17.19
N VAL A 62 4.35 13.54 16.08
CA VAL A 62 2.92 13.17 16.00
C VAL A 62 2.71 11.76 15.47
N VAL A 63 3.75 11.05 15.01
CA VAL A 63 3.61 9.70 14.42
C VAL A 63 2.87 8.74 15.36
N PRO A 64 3.19 8.63 16.66
CA PRO A 64 2.46 7.73 17.56
C PRO A 64 0.97 8.09 17.72
N MET A 65 0.63 9.37 17.67
CA MET A 65 -0.77 9.82 17.75
C MET A 65 -1.54 9.47 16.48
N VAL A 66 -0.90 9.63 15.32
CA VAL A 66 -1.48 9.24 14.02
C VAL A 66 -1.67 7.73 13.96
N GLU A 67 -0.67 6.94 14.33
CA GLU A 67 -0.76 5.46 14.34
C GLU A 67 -1.85 4.95 15.28
N ALA A 68 -1.97 5.53 16.48
CA ALA A 68 -3.05 5.18 17.41
C ALA A 68 -4.44 5.49 16.83
N GLU A 69 -4.58 6.64 16.16
CA GLU A 69 -5.84 7.02 15.52
C GLU A 69 -6.15 6.15 14.29
N LEU A 70 -5.14 5.75 13.52
CA LEU A 70 -5.30 4.78 12.44
C LEU A 70 -5.78 3.43 12.98
N ASN A 71 -5.18 2.90 14.04
CA ASN A 71 -5.63 1.63 14.64
C ASN A 71 -7.05 1.75 15.22
N ARG A 72 -7.41 2.92 15.78
CA ARG A 72 -8.80 3.18 16.23
C ARG A 72 -9.79 3.17 15.08
N ARG A 73 -9.42 3.73 13.92
CA ARG A 73 -10.26 3.82 12.71
C ARG A 73 -10.32 2.52 11.92
N PHE A 74 -9.28 1.68 12.03
CA PHE A 74 -9.12 0.42 11.33
C PHE A 74 -8.80 -0.70 12.35
N PRO A 75 -9.80 -1.17 13.12
CA PRO A 75 -9.56 -2.19 14.15
C PRO A 75 -8.93 -3.46 13.56
N GLY A 76 -7.86 -3.94 14.19
CA GLY A 76 -7.07 -5.08 13.72
C GLY A 76 -5.87 -4.70 12.85
N ARG A 77 -5.75 -3.44 12.43
CA ARG A 77 -4.55 -2.94 11.71
C ARG A 77 -3.29 -3.08 12.56
N GLU A 78 -3.39 -2.94 13.87
CA GLU A 78 -2.26 -3.09 14.79
C GLU A 78 -1.60 -4.47 14.70
N LEU A 79 -2.31 -5.49 14.20
CA LEU A 79 -1.79 -6.84 14.00
C LEU A 79 -0.99 -7.00 12.70
N GLN A 80 -0.94 -5.98 11.82
CA GLN A 80 -0.14 -6.03 10.59
C GLN A 80 1.35 -6.23 10.86
N SER A 81 1.83 -5.87 12.04
CA SER A 81 3.22 -6.05 12.48
C SER A 81 3.43 -7.30 13.34
N ALA A 82 2.41 -8.16 13.48
CA ALA A 82 2.50 -9.37 14.30
C ALA A 82 3.67 -10.27 13.87
N GLN A 83 4.32 -10.85 14.87
CA GLN A 83 5.48 -11.73 14.68
C GLN A 83 5.15 -13.20 14.92
N THR A 84 3.95 -13.50 15.42
CA THR A 84 3.49 -14.86 15.70
C THR A 84 2.53 -15.33 14.62
N PRO A 85 2.51 -16.64 14.29
CA PRO A 85 1.52 -17.19 13.38
C PRO A 85 0.08 -16.86 13.78
N GLU A 86 -0.24 -16.89 15.08
CA GLU A 86 -1.56 -16.57 15.60
C GLU A 86 -1.94 -15.12 15.34
N GLY A 87 -1.04 -14.18 15.63
CA GLY A 87 -1.29 -12.75 15.39
C GLY A 87 -1.44 -12.43 13.90
N LEU A 88 -0.68 -13.10 13.04
CA LEU A 88 -0.81 -12.94 11.58
C LEU A 88 -2.15 -13.49 11.08
N ARG A 89 -2.63 -14.64 11.59
CA ARG A 89 -3.97 -15.17 11.27
C ARG A 89 -5.07 -14.22 11.72
N GLU A 90 -4.99 -13.71 12.95
CA GLU A 90 -5.97 -12.75 13.49
C GLU A 90 -5.98 -11.45 12.67
N GLY A 91 -4.81 -10.90 12.35
CA GLY A 91 -4.67 -9.71 11.51
C GLY A 91 -5.23 -9.92 10.11
N TRP A 92 -4.99 -11.09 9.51
CA TRP A 92 -5.53 -11.46 8.20
C TRP A 92 -7.05 -11.57 8.19
N VAL A 93 -7.66 -12.17 9.22
CA VAL A 93 -9.12 -12.23 9.37
C VAL A 93 -9.72 -10.82 9.49
N ALA A 94 -9.08 -9.94 10.26
CA ALA A 94 -9.51 -8.55 10.40
C ALA A 94 -9.46 -7.80 9.05
N ALA A 95 -8.35 -7.93 8.31
CA ALA A 95 -8.19 -7.32 6.99
C ALA A 95 -9.26 -7.82 6.00
N GLN A 96 -9.48 -9.14 5.92
CA GLN A 96 -10.53 -9.72 5.07
C GLN A 96 -11.93 -9.19 5.41
N SER A 97 -12.24 -9.05 6.70
CA SER A 97 -13.53 -8.51 7.15
C SER A 97 -13.71 -7.05 6.72
N ALA A 98 -12.70 -6.21 6.93
CA ALA A 98 -12.74 -4.79 6.60
C ALA A 98 -12.83 -4.55 5.08
N TRP A 99 -12.16 -5.37 4.28
CA TRP A 99 -12.30 -5.34 2.82
C TRP A 99 -13.67 -5.79 2.35
N ARG A 100 -14.22 -6.85 2.94
CA ARG A 100 -15.57 -7.33 2.60
C ARG A 100 -16.61 -6.23 2.84
N GLU A 101 -16.52 -5.51 3.96
CA GLU A 101 -17.39 -4.37 4.25
C GLU A 101 -17.27 -3.28 3.16
N THR A 102 -16.04 -2.89 2.80
CA THR A 102 -15.81 -1.86 1.77
C THR A 102 -16.34 -2.28 0.41
N VAL A 103 -16.05 -3.50 -0.03
CA VAL A 103 -16.48 -4.03 -1.33
C VAL A 103 -18.00 -4.13 -1.41
N THR A 104 -18.64 -4.69 -0.37
CA THR A 104 -20.11 -4.85 -0.34
C THR A 104 -20.85 -3.52 -0.19
N GLY A 105 -20.26 -2.58 0.55
CA GLY A 105 -20.82 -1.24 0.79
C GLY A 105 -20.55 -0.21 -0.31
N THR A 106 -19.83 -0.57 -1.38
CA THR A 106 -19.54 0.35 -2.49
C THR A 106 -20.56 0.18 -3.62
N PRO A 107 -21.35 1.22 -3.95
CA PRO A 107 -22.28 1.21 -5.08
C PRO A 107 -21.58 0.93 -6.42
N PRO A 108 -22.23 0.25 -7.37
CA PRO A 108 -21.64 -0.06 -8.67
C PRO A 108 -21.01 1.12 -9.41
N GLU A 109 -21.67 2.29 -9.37
CA GLU A 109 -21.23 3.53 -10.02
C GLU A 109 -19.94 4.11 -9.43
N LEU A 110 -19.55 3.70 -8.22
CA LEU A 110 -18.33 4.15 -7.55
C LEU A 110 -17.16 3.17 -7.69
N ARG A 111 -17.37 1.98 -8.29
CA ARG A 111 -16.32 0.93 -8.38
C ARG A 111 -15.16 1.35 -9.27
N ASP A 112 -15.48 2.06 -10.35
CA ASP A 112 -14.52 2.57 -11.33
C ASP A 112 -14.31 4.10 -11.23
N ALA A 113 -15.06 4.77 -10.35
CA ALA A 113 -14.82 6.18 -10.04
C ALA A 113 -13.52 6.33 -9.26
N HIS A 114 -12.79 7.41 -9.52
CA HIS A 114 -11.53 7.72 -8.86
C HIS A 114 -11.40 9.23 -8.60
N VAL A 115 -10.62 9.57 -7.57
CA VAL A 115 -10.10 10.92 -7.37
C VAL A 115 -8.93 11.12 -8.35
N GLU A 116 -8.74 12.34 -8.85
CA GLU A 116 -7.63 12.65 -9.76
C GLU A 116 -6.28 12.14 -9.20
N ASP A 117 -5.50 11.47 -10.06
CA ASP A 117 -4.23 10.81 -9.77
C ASP A 117 -4.27 9.64 -8.76
N GLU A 118 -5.44 9.21 -8.29
CA GLU A 118 -5.63 8.08 -7.38
C GLU A 118 -6.30 6.89 -8.10
N TRP A 119 -6.20 5.71 -7.51
CA TRP A 119 -6.84 4.51 -8.05
C TRP A 119 -8.32 4.39 -7.65
N SER A 120 -9.11 3.81 -8.56
CA SER A 120 -10.45 3.34 -8.23
C SER A 120 -10.41 2.14 -7.29
N LEU A 121 -11.58 1.75 -6.74
CA LEU A 121 -11.71 0.50 -6.00
C LEU A 121 -11.31 -0.70 -6.88
N ALA A 122 -11.77 -0.77 -8.13
CA ALA A 122 -11.44 -1.86 -9.04
C ALA A 122 -9.93 -1.96 -9.31
N GLN A 123 -9.27 -0.83 -9.58
CA GLN A 123 -7.80 -0.78 -9.77
C GLN A 123 -7.06 -1.21 -8.49
N THR A 124 -7.52 -0.77 -7.32
CA THR A 124 -6.91 -1.15 -6.05
C THR A 124 -7.04 -2.65 -5.77
N LEU A 125 -8.21 -3.25 -6.03
CA LEU A 125 -8.39 -4.70 -5.85
C LEU A 125 -7.48 -5.51 -6.77
N ARG A 126 -7.22 -5.03 -7.99
CA ARG A 126 -6.26 -5.62 -8.93
C ARG A 126 -4.82 -5.46 -8.45
N HIS A 127 -4.46 -4.35 -7.83
CA HIS A 127 -3.13 -4.16 -7.22
C HIS A 127 -2.93 -5.13 -6.06
N LEU A 128 -3.94 -5.38 -5.24
CA LEU A 128 -3.84 -6.36 -4.14
C LEU A 128 -3.66 -7.81 -4.64
N VAL A 129 -4.18 -8.13 -5.84
CA VAL A 129 -3.85 -9.39 -6.53
C VAL A 129 -2.35 -9.41 -6.88
N LEU A 130 -1.82 -8.34 -7.47
CA LEU A 130 -0.39 -8.20 -7.78
C LEU A 130 0.49 -8.33 -6.52
N ALA A 131 0.15 -7.63 -5.44
CA ALA A 131 0.89 -7.68 -4.18
C ALA A 131 0.92 -9.11 -3.60
N THR A 132 -0.22 -9.80 -3.60
CA THR A 132 -0.27 -11.20 -3.15
C THR A 132 0.53 -12.13 -4.08
N ASP A 133 0.44 -11.92 -5.39
CA ASP A 133 1.21 -12.67 -6.37
C ASP A 133 2.72 -12.50 -6.15
N ALA A 134 3.19 -11.26 -5.96
CA ALA A 134 4.60 -10.98 -5.71
C ALA A 134 5.09 -11.65 -4.41
N TRP A 135 4.42 -11.39 -3.30
CA TRP A 135 4.93 -11.74 -1.97
C TRP A 135 4.63 -13.18 -1.58
N LEU A 136 3.41 -13.68 -1.82
CA LEU A 136 3.09 -15.07 -1.50
C LEU A 136 3.61 -16.00 -2.60
N ARG A 137 3.19 -15.78 -3.84
CA ARG A 137 3.45 -16.74 -4.92
C ARG A 137 4.88 -16.65 -5.45
N GLY A 138 5.41 -15.44 -5.59
CA GLY A 138 6.78 -15.16 -6.01
C GLY A 138 7.77 -15.44 -4.89
N ALA A 139 7.76 -14.64 -3.82
CA ALA A 139 8.77 -14.73 -2.77
C ALA A 139 8.63 -15.99 -1.91
N ILE A 140 7.47 -16.21 -1.29
CA ILE A 140 7.30 -17.32 -0.32
C ILE A 140 7.30 -18.69 -1.03
N LEU A 141 6.47 -18.85 -2.06
CA LEU A 141 6.24 -20.12 -2.77
C LEU A 141 7.18 -20.36 -3.96
N ARG A 142 7.90 -19.34 -4.44
CA ARG A 142 8.90 -19.44 -5.52
C ARG A 142 8.35 -19.99 -6.83
N LEU A 143 7.12 -19.59 -7.18
CA LEU A 143 6.52 -19.96 -8.46
C LEU A 143 7.21 -19.20 -9.61
N PRO A 144 7.60 -19.87 -10.71
CA PRO A 144 8.30 -19.23 -11.82
C PRO A 144 7.52 -18.12 -12.54
N GLN A 145 6.19 -18.22 -12.57
CA GLN A 145 5.28 -17.22 -13.14
C GLN A 145 4.17 -16.95 -12.11
N PRO A 146 4.43 -16.10 -11.11
CA PRO A 146 3.52 -15.96 -9.98
C PRO A 146 2.31 -15.08 -10.31
N PHE A 147 2.45 -14.15 -11.27
CA PHE A 147 1.49 -13.10 -11.58
C PHE A 147 0.29 -13.56 -12.40
N HIS A 148 -0.88 -13.05 -12.05
CA HIS A 148 -2.09 -13.11 -12.85
C HIS A 148 -2.20 -11.91 -13.78
N GLU A 149 -2.74 -12.11 -14.98
CA GLU A 149 -2.99 -11.03 -15.95
C GLU A 149 -3.96 -9.93 -15.47
N ILE A 150 -4.70 -10.19 -14.38
CA ILE A 150 -5.65 -9.22 -13.79
C ILE A 150 -4.92 -8.23 -12.90
N GLY A 151 -3.70 -8.54 -12.46
CA GLY A 151 -2.87 -7.66 -11.66
C GLY A 151 -2.84 -6.24 -12.25
N GLN A 152 -2.87 -5.25 -11.37
CA GLN A 152 -2.63 -3.87 -11.73
C GLN A 152 -1.24 -3.52 -11.25
N ILE A 153 -0.37 -3.11 -12.17
CA ILE A 153 0.97 -2.68 -11.82
C ILE A 153 0.94 -1.25 -11.27
N PHE A 154 1.85 -0.95 -10.33
CA PHE A 154 2.00 0.38 -9.77
C PHE A 154 2.81 1.31 -10.67
N THR A 155 2.56 2.61 -10.54
CA THR A 155 3.29 3.64 -11.29
C THR A 155 4.79 3.53 -11.00
N GLY A 156 5.61 3.44 -12.06
CA GLY A 156 7.07 3.33 -11.95
C GLY A 156 7.64 1.91 -12.07
N ALA A 157 6.81 0.87 -12.03
CA ALA A 157 7.28 -0.52 -12.12
C ALA A 157 7.95 -0.89 -13.46
N GLU A 158 7.59 -0.24 -14.58
CA GLU A 158 8.30 -0.42 -15.86
C GLU A 158 9.78 -0.01 -15.78
N GLN A 159 10.09 0.99 -14.94
CA GLN A 159 11.47 1.47 -14.74
C GLN A 159 12.31 0.48 -13.92
N MET A 160 11.66 -0.48 -13.26
CA MET A 160 12.30 -1.57 -12.53
C MET A 160 12.64 -2.77 -13.45
N GLY A 161 12.42 -2.66 -14.76
CA GLY A 161 12.73 -3.74 -15.72
C GLY A 161 11.76 -4.92 -15.68
N PHE A 162 10.57 -4.72 -15.10
CA PHE A 162 9.55 -5.74 -14.95
C PHE A 162 8.83 -6.02 -16.28
N ASP A 163 8.60 -7.30 -16.61
CA ASP A 163 7.81 -7.68 -17.79
C ASP A 163 6.32 -7.43 -17.56
N THR A 164 5.83 -6.31 -18.10
CA THR A 164 4.43 -5.90 -17.97
C THR A 164 3.51 -6.58 -18.98
N SER A 165 4.04 -7.37 -19.93
CA SER A 165 3.26 -7.97 -21.02
C SER A 165 2.23 -9.01 -20.56
N ILE A 166 2.40 -9.55 -19.34
CA ILE A 166 1.45 -10.47 -18.73
C ILE A 166 0.16 -9.78 -18.31
N PHE A 167 0.16 -8.46 -18.07
CA PHE A 167 -1.02 -7.75 -17.60
C PHE A 167 -1.93 -7.34 -18.74
N ARG A 168 -3.22 -7.63 -18.57
CA ARG A 168 -4.24 -7.31 -19.56
C ARG A 168 -4.43 -5.80 -19.66
N THR A 169 -4.48 -5.30 -20.88
CA THR A 169 -4.80 -3.90 -21.20
C THR A 169 -6.30 -3.65 -21.32
N ASP A 170 -7.07 -4.67 -21.70
CA ASP A 170 -8.53 -4.61 -21.77
C ASP A 170 -9.16 -4.58 -20.37
N PRO A 171 -10.28 -3.85 -20.17
CA PRO A 171 -10.96 -3.79 -18.88
C PRO A 171 -11.43 -5.16 -18.38
N ALA A 172 -10.94 -5.59 -17.22
CA ALA A 172 -11.47 -6.75 -16.51
C ALA A 172 -12.82 -6.41 -15.88
N SER A 173 -13.79 -7.33 -15.93
CA SER A 173 -15.08 -7.11 -15.26
C SER A 173 -14.91 -7.15 -13.74
N TYR A 174 -15.77 -6.45 -13.00
CA TYR A 174 -15.69 -6.42 -11.55
C TYR A 174 -15.81 -7.82 -10.91
N ASP A 175 -16.67 -8.69 -11.45
CA ASP A 175 -16.83 -10.07 -10.96
C ASP A 175 -15.59 -10.93 -11.23
N GLU A 176 -14.90 -10.69 -12.35
CA GLU A 176 -13.63 -11.36 -12.68
C GLU A 176 -12.53 -10.95 -11.69
N ILE A 177 -12.43 -9.66 -11.37
CA ILE A 177 -11.51 -9.13 -10.36
C ILE A 177 -11.79 -9.77 -8.99
N LEU A 178 -13.06 -9.83 -8.57
CA LEU A 178 -13.44 -10.43 -7.29
C LEU A 178 -13.16 -11.94 -7.25
N THR A 179 -13.33 -12.65 -8.36
CA THR A 179 -13.02 -14.08 -8.46
C THR A 179 -11.55 -14.34 -8.22
N VAL A 180 -10.66 -13.61 -8.90
CA VAL A 180 -9.21 -13.76 -8.72
C VAL A 180 -8.77 -13.30 -7.33
N ARG A 181 -9.34 -12.19 -6.82
CA ARG A 181 -9.05 -11.72 -5.47
C ARG A 181 -9.43 -12.76 -4.40
N ALA A 182 -10.59 -13.39 -4.52
CA ALA A 182 -11.04 -14.42 -3.59
C ALA A 182 -10.10 -15.64 -3.58
N ASP A 183 -9.65 -16.07 -4.76
CA ASP A 183 -8.65 -17.14 -4.88
C ASP A 183 -7.32 -16.78 -4.19
N ARG A 184 -6.84 -15.54 -4.35
CA ARG A 184 -5.63 -15.07 -3.65
C ARG A 184 -5.82 -14.98 -2.15
N GLN A 185 -6.97 -14.52 -1.69
CA GLN A 185 -7.29 -14.48 -0.27
C GLN A 185 -7.34 -15.89 0.34
N GLN A 186 -7.84 -16.88 -0.40
CA GLN A 186 -7.84 -18.27 0.05
C GLN A 186 -6.41 -18.81 0.16
N GLN A 187 -5.55 -18.56 -0.82
CA GLN A 187 -4.14 -19.00 -0.76
C GLN A 187 -3.39 -18.43 0.46
N VAL A 188 -3.60 -17.15 0.80
CA VAL A 188 -3.03 -16.55 2.02
C VAL A 188 -3.60 -17.22 3.27
N THR A 189 -4.91 -17.48 3.30
CA THR A 189 -5.57 -18.17 4.42
C THR A 189 -4.97 -19.56 4.64
N ASP A 190 -4.91 -20.38 3.59
CA ASP A 190 -4.36 -21.74 3.64
C ASP A 190 -2.89 -21.76 4.07
N PHE A 191 -2.10 -20.79 3.59
CA PHE A 191 -0.71 -20.63 4.01
C PHE A 191 -0.61 -20.35 5.51
N LEU A 192 -1.39 -19.39 6.02
CA LEU A 192 -1.34 -18.99 7.42
C LEU A 192 -1.84 -20.10 8.36
N GLU A 193 -2.79 -20.93 7.96
CA GLU A 193 -3.25 -22.09 8.75
C GLU A 193 -2.10 -23.04 9.10
N SER A 194 -1.15 -23.24 8.19
CA SER A 194 -0.01 -24.13 8.36
C SER A 194 1.28 -23.43 8.83
N ALA A 195 1.28 -22.10 8.94
CA ALA A 195 2.46 -21.34 9.28
C ALA A 195 2.98 -21.64 10.70
N THR A 196 4.29 -21.86 10.82
CA THR A 196 5.00 -22.04 12.09
C THR A 196 6.05 -20.95 12.28
N PRO A 197 6.51 -20.69 13.52
CA PRO A 197 7.58 -19.71 13.76
C PRO A 197 8.85 -20.01 12.96
N GLU A 198 9.21 -21.28 12.80
CA GLU A 198 10.39 -21.70 12.03
C GLU A 198 10.24 -21.42 10.55
N LEU A 199 9.04 -21.60 9.99
CA LEU A 199 8.75 -21.22 8.60
C LEU A 199 8.84 -19.70 8.41
N LEU A 200 8.25 -18.92 9.32
CA LEU A 200 8.25 -17.46 9.26
C LEU A 200 9.66 -16.88 9.33
N ALA A 201 10.60 -17.55 10.02
CA ALA A 201 11.99 -17.12 10.14
C ALA A 201 12.86 -17.41 8.91
N GLN A 202 12.36 -18.16 7.90
CA GLN A 202 13.16 -18.50 6.73
C GLN A 202 13.35 -17.30 5.81
N GLU A 203 14.54 -17.14 5.27
CA GLU A 203 14.89 -16.08 4.33
C GLU A 203 14.33 -16.32 2.92
N ARG A 204 13.99 -15.24 2.22
CA ARG A 204 13.53 -15.16 0.84
C ARG A 204 14.27 -14.04 0.11
N ASP A 205 14.19 -14.07 -1.20
CA ASP A 205 14.63 -12.97 -2.05
C ASP A 205 13.47 -11.97 -2.21
N ASP A 206 13.80 -10.68 -2.29
CA ASP A 206 12.82 -9.65 -2.64
C ASP A 206 12.24 -9.95 -4.04
N PRO A 207 10.91 -10.11 -4.20
CA PRO A 207 10.29 -10.40 -5.48
C PRO A 207 10.47 -9.29 -6.52
N TRP A 208 10.92 -8.10 -6.11
CA TRP A 208 11.22 -6.95 -6.95
C TRP A 208 12.70 -6.83 -7.31
N GLY A 209 13.56 -7.73 -6.82
CA GLY A 209 14.97 -7.80 -7.20
C GLY A 209 15.90 -6.81 -6.51
N ASN A 210 15.49 -6.23 -5.38
CA ASN A 210 16.38 -5.42 -4.55
C ASN A 210 17.32 -6.30 -3.71
N ASP A 211 18.40 -5.71 -3.17
CA ASP A 211 19.38 -6.38 -2.30
C ASP A 211 18.84 -6.70 -0.87
N TRP A 212 17.52 -6.59 -0.66
CA TRP A 212 16.88 -6.95 0.60
C TRP A 212 16.52 -8.44 0.62
N HIS A 213 16.86 -9.12 1.71
CA HIS A 213 16.53 -10.53 1.95
C HIS A 213 15.49 -10.64 3.07
N PRO A 214 14.18 -10.52 2.76
CA PRO A 214 13.10 -10.64 3.74
C PRO A 214 13.00 -12.04 4.33
N SER A 215 12.51 -12.15 5.56
CA SER A 215 11.96 -13.42 6.05
C SER A 215 10.59 -13.70 5.44
N VAL A 216 10.13 -14.96 5.47
CA VAL A 216 8.75 -15.32 5.12
C VAL A 216 7.75 -14.51 5.95
N GLY A 217 8.05 -14.28 7.23
CA GLY A 217 7.24 -13.40 8.08
C GLY A 217 7.20 -11.96 7.58
N ASP A 218 8.31 -11.42 7.08
CA ASP A 218 8.33 -10.08 6.46
C ASP A 218 7.44 -10.05 5.22
N CYS A 219 7.52 -11.06 4.34
CA CYS A 219 6.66 -11.14 3.16
C CYS A 219 5.16 -11.15 3.53
N VAL A 220 4.76 -11.89 4.58
CA VAL A 220 3.37 -11.87 5.05
C VAL A 220 2.97 -10.51 5.61
N ARG A 221 3.86 -9.87 6.38
CA ARG A 221 3.60 -8.53 6.92
C ARG A 221 3.45 -7.49 5.83
N VAL A 222 4.24 -7.57 4.75
CA VAL A 222 4.05 -6.71 3.57
C VAL A 222 2.66 -6.94 2.95
N ILE A 223 2.19 -8.18 2.83
CA ILE A 223 0.81 -8.44 2.36
C ILE A 223 -0.22 -7.75 3.27
N LEU A 224 -0.10 -7.89 4.60
CA LEU A 224 -1.02 -7.25 5.55
C LEU A 224 -0.95 -5.72 5.47
N GLU A 225 0.26 -5.18 5.34
CA GLU A 225 0.52 -3.76 5.22
C GLU A 225 -0.13 -3.17 3.95
N GLU A 226 0.05 -3.82 2.81
CA GLU A 226 -0.61 -3.50 1.54
C GLU A 226 -2.13 -3.49 1.69
N GLU A 227 -2.70 -4.51 2.34
CA GLU A 227 -4.13 -4.61 2.59
C GLU A 227 -4.66 -3.40 3.38
N TRP A 228 -3.99 -3.00 4.46
CA TRP A 228 -4.45 -1.88 5.29
C TRP A 228 -4.18 -0.51 4.68
N ALA A 229 -3.04 -0.33 4.02
CA ALA A 229 -2.70 0.92 3.33
C ALA A 229 -3.70 1.20 2.20
N HIS A 230 -3.95 0.22 1.34
CA HIS A 230 -4.89 0.36 0.25
C HIS A 230 -6.34 0.49 0.69
N LEU A 231 -6.72 -0.15 1.81
CA LEU A 231 -8.04 0.05 2.40
C LEU A 231 -8.22 1.50 2.86
N ARG A 232 -7.18 2.10 3.45
CA ARG A 232 -7.16 3.49 3.87
C ARG A 232 -7.31 4.45 2.68
N TYR A 233 -6.56 4.23 1.60
CA TYR A 233 -6.64 5.04 0.38
C TYR A 233 -8.04 4.97 -0.24
N VAL A 234 -8.55 3.76 -0.46
CA VAL A 234 -9.87 3.55 -1.06
C VAL A 234 -10.98 4.18 -0.22
N ARG A 235 -10.97 4.01 1.11
CA ARG A 235 -12.01 4.62 1.97
C ARG A 235 -11.90 6.14 2.02
N ARG A 236 -10.68 6.70 1.97
CA ARG A 236 -10.44 8.16 1.85
C ARG A 236 -11.05 8.69 0.56
N ASP A 237 -10.81 8.03 -0.57
CA ASP A 237 -11.22 8.51 -1.88
C ASP A 237 -12.71 8.30 -2.14
N LEU A 238 -13.27 7.16 -1.74
CA LEU A 238 -14.72 6.93 -1.78
C LEU A 238 -15.49 7.97 -0.95
N ALA A 239 -14.93 8.46 0.16
CA ALA A 239 -15.55 9.53 0.95
C ALA A 239 -15.55 10.89 0.25
N ARG A 240 -14.66 11.12 -0.73
CA ARG A 240 -14.60 12.34 -1.54
C ARG A 240 -15.50 12.27 -2.78
N LEU A 241 -15.84 11.06 -3.22
CA LEU A 241 -16.68 10.79 -4.41
C LEU A 241 -18.18 10.67 -4.08
N ARG A 242 -18.53 10.55 -2.80
CA ARG A 242 -19.91 10.52 -2.29
C ARG A 242 -20.43 11.92 -2.00
#